data_AF-A0A356NNR9-F1
#
_entry.id   AF-A0A356NNR9-F1
#
_cell.length_a   1.000
_cell.length_b   1.000
_cell.length_c   1.000
_cell.angle_alpha   90.00
_cell.angle_beta   90.00
_cell.angle_gamma   90.00
#
_symmetry.space_group_name_H-M   'P 1'
#
loop_
_entity.id
_entity.type
_entity.pdbx_description
1 polymer ?
#
loop_
_entity_poly.entity_id
_entity_poly.type
_entity_poly.pdbx_seq_one_letter_code
_entity_poly.pdbx_strand_id
1 'polypeptide(L)'
;MLIKPESIVGYELDLWVTSNVFLRGQRIRLEVSSSNFPRYDRNPNSGLPFGTDVKLLPAHQTIYHDAAHPSYLKLPVIPSK
;
A
#
# COMPACT_ATOMS: atom_id res chain seq x y z
N MET A 1 -8.62 -7.77 12.99
CA MET A 1 -8.14 -7.08 14.22
C MET A 1 -8.22 -5.59 13.96
N LEU A 2 -8.75 -4.81 14.89
CA LEU A 2 -8.76 -3.34 14.76
C LEU A 2 -7.39 -2.79 15.13
N ILE A 3 -6.98 -1.75 14.42
CA ILE A 3 -5.74 -1.02 14.67
C ILE A 3 -6.07 0.18 15.55
N LYS A 4 -5.20 0.50 16.51
CA LYS A 4 -5.35 1.71 17.30
C LYS A 4 -4.99 2.94 16.45
N PRO A 5 -5.79 4.02 16.45
CA PRO A 5 -5.39 5.27 15.81
C PRO A 5 -3.99 5.72 16.24
N GLU A 6 -3.25 6.35 15.33
CA GLU A 6 -1.87 6.82 15.52
C GLU A 6 -0.81 5.74 15.78
N SER A 7 -1.17 4.46 15.85
CA SER A 7 -0.17 3.40 15.97
C SER A 7 0.55 3.17 14.64
N ILE A 8 1.88 3.10 14.68
CA ILE A 8 2.70 2.74 13.53
C ILE A 8 2.67 1.22 13.38
N VAL A 9 2.23 0.74 12.21
CA VAL A 9 2.08 -0.68 11.91
C VAL A 9 2.79 -1.01 10.61
N GLY A 10 3.60 -2.07 10.62
CA GLY A 10 4.23 -2.62 9.42
C GLY A 10 3.26 -3.52 8.66
N TYR A 11 3.28 -3.42 7.33
CA TYR A 11 2.48 -4.24 6.42
C TYR A 11 3.36 -4.92 5.39
N GLU A 12 3.02 -6.16 5.07
CA GLU A 12 3.52 -6.87 3.89
C GLU A 12 2.39 -6.94 2.85
N LEU A 13 2.64 -6.41 1.66
CA LEU A 13 1.67 -6.35 0.57
C LEU A 13 2.20 -7.15 -0.62
N ASP A 14 1.46 -8.18 -1.02
CA ASP A 14 1.74 -8.93 -2.24
C ASP A 14 1.23 -8.13 -3.46
N LEU A 15 2.16 -7.68 -4.31
CA LEU A 15 1.87 -6.92 -5.53
C LEU A 15 1.71 -7.79 -6.78
N TRP A 16 1.69 -9.11 -6.60
CA TRP A 16 1.67 -10.12 -7.66
C TRP A 16 2.87 -10.00 -8.60
N VAL A 17 2.79 -10.67 -9.75
CA VAL A 17 3.91 -10.85 -10.67
C VAL A 17 3.88 -9.88 -11.83
N THR A 18 5.07 -9.47 -12.26
CA THR A 18 5.29 -8.76 -13.52
C THR A 18 6.66 -9.14 -14.08
N SER A 19 6.85 -8.94 -15.39
CA SER A 19 8.14 -9.09 -16.08
C SER A 19 8.32 -7.90 -16.99
N ASN A 20 9.25 -7.01 -16.64
CA ASN A 20 9.50 -5.79 -17.39
C ASN A 20 10.98 -5.41 -17.37
N VAL A 21 11.50 -5.00 -18.52
CA VAL A 21 12.84 -4.40 -18.63
C VAL A 21 12.67 -2.89 -18.65
N PHE A 22 13.21 -2.23 -17.63
CA PHE A 22 13.28 -0.76 -17.61
C PHE A 22 14.49 -0.30 -18.41
N LEU A 23 14.23 0.26 -19.59
CA LEU A 23 15.27 0.73 -20.51
C LEU A 23 15.92 2.02 -19.99
N ARG A 24 17.06 2.38 -20.59
CA ARG A 24 17.74 3.65 -20.34
C ARG A 24 16.75 4.82 -20.49
N GLY A 25 16.73 5.70 -19.49
CA GLY A 25 15.84 6.87 -19.44
C GLY A 25 14.47 6.59 -18.81
N GLN A 26 14.08 5.32 -18.63
CA GLN A 26 12.88 4.96 -17.88
C GLN A 26 13.15 4.97 -16.38
N ARG A 27 12.08 5.08 -15.60
CA ARG A 27 12.13 5.10 -14.13
C ARG A 27 11.12 4.13 -13.55
N ILE A 28 11.48 3.57 -12.40
CA ILE A 28 10.53 2.85 -11.56
C ILE A 28 9.82 3.88 -10.68
N ARG A 29 8.50 3.79 -10.61
CA ARG A 29 7.66 4.63 -9.75
C ARG A 29 6.77 3.71 -8.92
N LEU A 30 6.73 3.99 -7.62
CA LEU A 30 5.78 3.38 -6.69
C LEU A 30 4.72 4.43 -6.35
N GLU A 31 3.45 4.04 -6.45
CA GLU A 31 2.32 4.83 -5.96
C GLU A 31 1.71 4.12 -4.76
N VAL A 32 1.55 4.84 -3.66
CA VAL A 32 0.95 4.33 -2.43
C VAL A 32 -0.32 5.12 -2.16
N SER A 33 -1.42 4.42 -1.96
CA SER A 33 -2.74 4.99 -1.68
C SER A 33 -3.53 4.03 -0.80
N SER A 34 -4.60 4.53 -0.17
CA SER A 34 -5.51 3.75 0.67
C SER A 34 -6.75 3.25 -0.09
N SER A 35 -6.75 3.32 -1.42
CA SER A 35 -7.86 2.83 -2.25
C SER A 35 -7.45 2.49 -3.68
N ASN A 36 -8.22 1.61 -4.32
CA ASN A 36 -8.15 1.30 -5.74
C ASN A 36 -9.54 0.84 -6.23
N PHE A 37 -10.50 1.76 -6.21
CA PHE A 37 -11.86 1.52 -6.68
C PHE A 37 -11.92 1.69 -8.22
N PRO A 38 -12.68 0.86 -8.96
CA PRO A 38 -13.60 -0.19 -8.50
C PRO A 38 -12.97 -1.58 -8.34
N ARG A 39 -11.64 -1.72 -8.48
CA ARG A 39 -10.97 -3.03 -8.36
C ARG A 39 -11.16 -3.64 -6.97
N TYR A 40 -11.09 -2.82 -5.92
CA TYR A 40 -11.45 -3.19 -4.56
C TYR A 40 -12.53 -2.22 -4.05
N ASP A 41 -13.46 -2.73 -3.24
CA ASP A 41 -14.43 -1.88 -2.58
C ASP A 41 -13.72 -0.94 -1.58
N ARG A 42 -14.30 0.24 -1.38
CA ARG A 42 -13.74 1.28 -0.52
C ARG A 42 -13.82 0.84 0.94
N ASN A 43 -12.75 1.05 1.70
CA ASN A 43 -12.80 0.89 3.16
C ASN A 43 -13.54 2.09 3.79
N PRO A 44 -14.62 1.89 4.57
CA PRO A 44 -15.34 2.96 5.25
C PRO A 44 -14.55 3.65 6.39
N ASN A 45 -13.46 3.03 6.84
CA ASN A 45 -12.60 3.48 7.96
C ASN A 45 -13.30 3.59 9.32
N SER A 46 -14.43 2.91 9.52
CA SER A 46 -15.18 2.91 10.78
C SER A 46 -14.77 1.82 11.76
N GLY A 47 -14.18 0.73 11.25
CA GLY A 47 -13.94 -0.49 12.04
C GLY A 47 -15.20 -1.32 12.32
N LEU A 48 -16.36 -0.95 11.76
CA LEU A 48 -17.56 -1.78 11.84
C LEU A 48 -17.43 -3.04 10.96
N PRO A 49 -18.28 -4.06 11.19
CA PRO A 49 -18.29 -5.24 10.33
C PRO A 49 -18.51 -4.88 8.85
N PHE A 50 -17.81 -5.59 7.97
CA PHE A 50 -17.87 -5.35 6.53
C PHE A 50 -19.32 -5.36 6.02
N GLY A 51 -19.67 -4.37 5.19
CA GLY A 51 -21.00 -4.23 4.59
C GLY A 51 -22.09 -3.69 5.53
N THR A 52 -21.78 -3.35 6.78
CA THR A 52 -22.75 -2.78 7.73
C THR A 52 -22.68 -1.26 7.85
N ASP A 53 -21.65 -0.65 7.27
CA ASP A 53 -21.43 0.79 7.30
C ASP A 53 -22.45 1.58 6.48
N VAL A 54 -23.00 2.61 7.12
CA VAL A 54 -23.89 3.60 6.49
C VAL A 54 -23.22 4.97 6.34
N LYS A 55 -22.00 5.14 6.89
CA LYS A 55 -21.22 6.38 6.84
C LYS A 55 -19.78 6.08 6.46
N LEU A 56 -19.17 6.98 5.69
CA LEU A 56 -17.74 6.95 5.37
C LEU A 56 -17.01 7.95 6.27
N LEU A 57 -15.94 7.52 6.91
CA LEU A 57 -15.11 8.38 7.75
C LEU A 57 -13.80 8.71 7.02
N PRO A 58 -13.42 9.99 6.89
CA PRO A 58 -12.10 10.37 6.40
C PRO A 58 -11.00 9.82 7.31
N ALA A 59 -9.93 9.31 6.72
CA ALA A 59 -8.75 8.85 7.44
C ALA A 59 -7.49 9.53 6.89
N HIS A 60 -6.69 10.11 7.78
CA HIS A 60 -5.40 10.69 7.43
C HIS A 60 -4.33 9.61 7.56
N GLN A 61 -3.77 9.22 6.40
CA GLN A 61 -2.78 8.16 6.32
C GLN A 61 -1.38 8.78 6.24
N THR A 62 -0.42 8.21 6.96
CA THR A 62 0.98 8.62 6.91
C THR A 62 1.85 7.41 6.59
N ILE A 63 2.70 7.53 5.59
CA ILE A 63 3.68 6.50 5.23
C ILE A 63 5.01 6.88 5.87
N TYR A 64 5.43 6.11 6.87
CA TYR A 64 6.74 6.27 7.50
C TYR A 64 7.80 5.60 6.62
N HIS A 65 8.81 6.37 6.20
CA HIS A 65 9.93 5.91 5.39
C HIS A 65 11.19 6.64 5.84
N ASP A 66 11.75 6.17 6.95
CA ASP A 66 12.96 6.70 7.57
C ASP A 66 13.87 5.56 8.04
N ALA A 67 15.01 5.86 8.67
CA ALA A 67 15.96 4.85 9.11
C ALA A 67 15.43 3.90 10.21
N ALA A 68 14.48 4.38 11.05
CA ALA A 68 13.82 3.56 12.05
C ALA A 68 12.63 2.78 11.47
N HIS A 69 12.03 3.28 10.39
CA HIS A 69 10.89 2.69 9.68
C HIS A 69 11.21 2.52 8.18
N PRO A 70 12.07 1.55 7.81
CA PRO A 70 12.59 1.43 6.45
C PRO A 70 11.56 0.76 5.50
N SER A 71 10.45 1.42 5.19
CA SER A 71 9.48 0.92 4.20
C SER A 71 10.14 0.74 2.82
N TYR A 72 9.89 -0.35 2.09
CA TYR A 72 10.56 -0.58 0.79
C TYR A 72 9.69 -1.32 -0.23
N LEU A 73 10.08 -1.22 -1.51
CA LEU A 73 9.59 -2.08 -2.59
C LEU A 73 10.63 -3.16 -2.88
N LYS A 74 10.24 -4.43 -2.74
CA LYS A 74 11.11 -5.57 -3.08
C LYS A 74 10.98 -5.91 -4.56
N LEU A 75 12.04 -5.65 -5.33
CA LEU A 75 12.08 -5.98 -6.75
C LEU A 75 12.97 -7.23 -6.99
N PRO A 76 12.46 -8.27 -7.67
CA PRO A 76 13.28 -9.41 -8.08
C PRO A 76 14.13 -9.03 -9.30
N VAL A 77 15.26 -8.34 -9.07
CA VAL A 77 16.17 -7.92 -10.14
C VAL A 77 16.87 -9.15 -10.72
N ILE A 78 16.69 -9.36 -12.03
CA ILE A 78 17.39 -10.40 -12.78
C ILE A 78 18.72 -9.82 -13.29
N PRO A 79 19.88 -10.40 -12.93
CA PRO A 79 21.18 -9.93 -13.41
C PRO A 79 21.27 -9.99 -14.94
N SER A 80 21.96 -9.02 -15.54
CA SER A 80 22.40 -9.18 -16.92
C SER A 80 23.43 -10.31 -17.00
N LYS A 81 23.52 -10.95 -18.18
CA LYS A 81 24.67 -11.80 -18.50
C LYS A 81 25.96 -10.99 -18.54
#